data_AF-A0A524HFV8-F1
#
_entry.id   AF-A0A524HFV8-F1
#
_cell.length_a   1.000
_cell.length_b   1.000
_cell.length_c   1.000
_cell.angle_alpha   90.00
_cell.angle_beta   90.00
_cell.angle_gamma   90.00
#
_symmetry.space_group_name_H-M   'P 1'
#
loop_
_entity.id
_entity.type
_entity.pdbx_description
1 polymer ?
#
loop_
_entity_poly.entity_id
_entity_poly.type
_entity_poly.pdbx_seq_one_letter_code
_entity_poly.pdbx_strand_id
1 'polypeptide(L)'
;MEGPCSPPTVSFSLQEVNLNDATHELRGSVTGVKNKANISLTLDGKAHNGFQFAPATGDLSAKFKLAPGSHTVVVSVNNDCGTDVKSESVTLEEEEEEEACGIRINPGNSDWQFCLVTPSGTYNRGNLSSSNFSYSGPARSIYFLPIGGGGTATVNGRPYTIKSGQYYLFTGNINVSVSTSNPGSMGQWSVCITAGSEPVSGNGNNRPKSPCETQNDDDKSKAKDDDKSKGQNDDKSKANDDDRSKAKADNKSQANDDDRSSVKDDEKSNRQANDRTIRTGSRR
;
A
#
# COMPACT_ATOMS: atom_id res chain seq x y z
N MET A 1 -62.35 -15.31 37.28
CA MET A 1 -61.21 -14.59 37.89
C MET A 1 -60.08 -14.69 36.89
N GLU A 2 -59.71 -13.58 36.25
CA GLU A 2 -58.46 -13.53 35.52
C GLU A 2 -57.32 -13.57 36.54
N GLY A 3 -56.34 -14.44 36.28
CA GLY A 3 -55.15 -14.56 37.14
C GLY A 3 -54.27 -13.30 37.07
N PRO A 4 -53.27 -13.19 37.95
CA PRO A 4 -52.36 -12.04 37.94
C PRO A 4 -51.65 -11.92 36.59
N CYS A 5 -51.78 -10.73 35.97
CA CYS A 5 -51.15 -10.36 34.71
C CYS A 5 -49.70 -9.91 34.98
N SER A 6 -48.71 -10.54 34.33
CA SER A 6 -47.28 -10.17 34.50
C SER A 6 -46.78 -9.32 33.33
N PRO A 7 -46.14 -8.16 33.59
CA PRO A 7 -45.57 -7.33 32.53
C PRO A 7 -44.46 -8.08 31.77
N PRO A 8 -44.21 -7.73 30.49
CA PRO A 8 -43.16 -8.36 29.73
C PRO A 8 -41.80 -7.83 30.18
N THR A 9 -40.72 -8.55 29.86
CA THR A 9 -39.35 -8.07 30.09
C THR A 9 -38.47 -8.37 28.89
N VAL A 10 -37.50 -7.50 28.63
CA VAL A 10 -36.45 -7.72 27.64
C VAL A 10 -35.07 -7.42 28.22
N SER A 11 -34.10 -8.27 27.87
CA SER A 11 -32.68 -8.01 28.09
C SER A 11 -31.91 -8.43 26.84
N PHE A 12 -30.88 -7.68 26.47
CA PHE A 12 -30.04 -8.03 25.34
C PHE A 12 -28.65 -7.40 25.49
N SER A 13 -27.71 -7.88 24.70
CA SER A 13 -26.42 -7.24 24.47
C SER A 13 -26.04 -7.27 22.98
N LEU A 14 -25.23 -6.30 22.57
CA LEU A 14 -24.57 -6.27 21.27
C LEU A 14 -23.17 -6.87 21.35
N GLN A 15 -22.83 -7.70 20.37
CA GLN A 15 -21.52 -8.33 20.25
C GLN A 15 -20.96 -8.07 18.85
N GLU A 16 -19.68 -7.72 18.78
CA GLU A 16 -18.98 -7.63 17.50
C GLU A 16 -18.76 -9.02 16.93
N VAL A 17 -18.99 -9.17 15.62
CA VAL A 17 -18.83 -10.43 14.89
C VAL A 17 -18.16 -10.17 13.54
N ASN A 18 -17.32 -11.10 13.10
CA ASN A 18 -16.64 -11.03 11.82
C ASN A 18 -17.34 -11.92 10.78
N LEU A 19 -18.48 -11.46 10.27
CA LEU A 19 -19.27 -12.17 9.26
C LEU A 19 -19.44 -11.31 7.98
N ASN A 20 -19.57 -11.96 6.83
CA ASN A 20 -19.77 -11.26 5.55
C ASN A 20 -21.03 -10.37 5.55
N ASP A 21 -22.06 -10.77 6.30
CA ASP A 21 -23.37 -10.14 6.38
C ASP A 21 -23.61 -9.35 7.67
N ALA A 22 -22.68 -9.36 8.62
CA ALA A 22 -22.86 -8.72 9.92
C ALA A 22 -21.53 -8.31 10.55
N THR A 23 -21.51 -7.10 11.07
CA THR A 23 -20.47 -6.57 11.96
C THR A 23 -20.84 -6.77 13.42
N HIS A 24 -22.14 -6.80 13.72
CA HIS A 24 -22.66 -6.86 15.07
C HIS A 24 -23.86 -7.80 15.15
N GLU A 25 -23.96 -8.56 16.23
CA GLU A 25 -25.09 -9.41 16.56
C GLU A 25 -25.71 -8.98 17.89
N LEU A 26 -27.04 -8.83 17.92
CA LEU A 26 -27.80 -8.74 19.16
C LEU A 26 -28.13 -10.13 19.64
N ARG A 27 -27.91 -10.39 20.93
CA ARG A 27 -28.38 -11.59 21.63
C ARG A 27 -29.13 -11.18 22.87
N GLY A 28 -30.35 -11.68 23.03
CA GLY A 28 -31.20 -11.31 24.14
C GLY A 28 -32.23 -12.35 24.51
N SER A 29 -32.97 -12.04 25.56
CA SER A 29 -34.08 -12.83 26.08
C SER A 29 -35.30 -11.94 26.31
N VAL A 30 -36.47 -12.47 25.98
CA VAL A 30 -37.77 -11.84 26.15
C VAL A 30 -38.67 -12.76 26.97
N THR A 31 -39.37 -12.20 27.95
CA THR A 31 -40.40 -12.91 28.71
C THR A 31 -41.75 -12.18 28.63
N GLY A 32 -42.84 -12.91 28.91
CA GLY A 32 -44.19 -12.34 28.91
C GLY A 32 -44.79 -12.08 27.51
N VAL A 33 -44.10 -12.50 26.44
CA VAL A 33 -44.55 -12.36 25.04
C VAL A 33 -44.45 -13.70 24.31
N LYS A 34 -45.48 -14.05 23.52
CA LYS A 34 -45.51 -15.27 22.69
C LYS A 34 -45.46 -15.01 21.19
N ASN A 35 -45.81 -13.80 20.76
CA ASN A 35 -45.90 -13.45 19.35
C ASN A 35 -44.81 -12.45 18.99
N LYS A 36 -44.10 -12.69 17.89
CA LYS A 36 -43.08 -11.75 17.36
C LYS A 36 -43.66 -10.35 17.09
N ALA A 37 -44.94 -10.27 16.72
CA ALA A 37 -45.64 -9.01 16.46
C ALA A 37 -45.73 -8.06 17.67
N ASN A 38 -45.50 -8.59 18.88
CA ASN A 38 -45.47 -7.84 20.13
C ASN A 38 -44.06 -7.30 20.47
N ILE A 39 -43.09 -7.52 19.58
CA ILE A 39 -41.71 -7.07 19.72
C ILE A 39 -41.42 -6.09 18.59
N SER A 40 -40.88 -4.93 18.94
CA SER A 40 -40.37 -3.95 17.99
C SER A 40 -38.88 -3.72 18.25
N LEU A 41 -38.10 -3.68 17.16
CA LEU A 41 -36.68 -3.37 17.20
C LEU A 41 -36.42 -2.22 16.24
N THR A 42 -35.65 -1.23 16.70
CA THR A 42 -35.19 -0.13 15.85
C THR A 42 -33.67 0.00 15.88
N LEU A 43 -33.10 0.38 14.75
CA LEU A 43 -31.71 0.81 14.61
C LEU A 43 -31.74 2.29 14.18
N ASP A 44 -31.16 3.17 14.98
CA ASP A 44 -31.13 4.62 14.76
C ASP A 44 -32.53 5.20 14.53
N GLY A 45 -33.51 4.73 15.30
CA GLY A 45 -34.92 5.12 15.23
C GLY A 45 -35.69 4.54 14.04
N LYS A 46 -35.04 3.77 13.14
CA LYS A 46 -35.70 3.10 12.01
C LYS A 46 -36.07 1.66 12.36
N ALA A 47 -37.27 1.23 12.00
CA ALA A 47 -37.73 -0.13 12.23
C ALA A 47 -36.80 -1.16 11.55
N HIS A 48 -36.35 -2.13 12.33
CA HIS A 48 -35.51 -3.24 11.88
C HIS A 48 -36.28 -4.55 12.03
N ASN A 49 -36.81 -5.06 10.91
CA ASN A 49 -37.65 -6.27 10.90
C ASN A 49 -36.86 -7.59 10.79
N GLY A 50 -35.53 -7.51 10.64
CA GLY A 50 -34.63 -8.65 10.40
C GLY A 50 -34.30 -9.53 11.61
N PHE A 51 -34.86 -9.25 12.78
CA PHE A 51 -34.63 -10.02 14.00
C PHE A 51 -35.37 -11.36 14.01
N GLN A 52 -34.93 -12.31 14.83
CA GLN A 52 -35.57 -13.59 15.10
C GLN A 52 -36.01 -13.64 16.57
N PHE A 53 -37.13 -14.30 16.82
CA PHE A 53 -37.64 -14.54 18.17
C PHE A 53 -38.11 -15.99 18.26
N ALA A 54 -37.65 -16.71 19.27
CA ALA A 54 -38.05 -18.09 19.55
C ALA A 54 -39.00 -18.11 20.77
N PRO A 55 -40.33 -18.22 20.58
CA PRO A 55 -41.30 -18.10 21.67
C PRO A 55 -41.18 -19.18 22.75
N ALA A 56 -40.62 -20.34 22.41
CA ALA A 56 -40.46 -21.46 23.33
C ALA A 56 -39.37 -21.22 24.38
N THR A 57 -38.29 -20.54 23.99
CA THR A 57 -37.13 -20.26 24.86
C THR A 57 -37.05 -18.80 25.30
N GLY A 58 -37.72 -17.90 24.58
CA GLY A 58 -37.62 -16.46 24.78
C GLY A 58 -36.44 -15.83 24.04
N ASP A 59 -35.67 -16.60 23.26
CA ASP A 59 -34.45 -16.09 22.64
C ASP A 59 -34.76 -15.05 21.56
N LEU A 60 -34.04 -13.94 21.61
CA LEU A 60 -34.08 -12.84 20.65
C LEU A 60 -32.70 -12.69 20.00
N SER A 61 -32.67 -12.62 18.67
CA SER A 61 -31.42 -12.33 17.95
C SER A 61 -31.62 -11.41 16.76
N ALA A 62 -30.62 -10.60 16.44
CA ALA A 62 -30.62 -9.77 15.24
C ALA A 62 -29.18 -9.57 14.75
N LYS A 63 -29.00 -9.29 13.46
CA LYS A 63 -27.70 -8.99 12.86
C LYS A 63 -27.72 -7.60 12.27
N PHE A 64 -26.61 -6.90 12.41
CA PHE A 64 -26.41 -5.57 11.87
C PHE A 64 -25.11 -5.48 11.10
N LYS A 65 -25.15 -4.77 9.97
CA LYS A 65 -23.98 -4.30 9.25
C LYS A 65 -23.91 -2.79 9.46
N LEU A 66 -23.17 -2.40 10.48
CA LEU A 66 -23.04 -1.03 10.94
C LEU A 66 -21.90 -0.34 10.18
N ALA A 67 -22.07 0.94 9.91
CA ALA A 67 -21.02 1.78 9.35
C ALA A 67 -20.24 2.44 10.49
N PRO A 68 -19.11 3.12 10.21
CA PRO A 68 -18.51 4.03 11.18
C PRO A 68 -19.53 5.05 11.71
N GLY A 69 -19.43 5.36 13.00
CA GLY A 69 -20.33 6.27 13.71
C GLY A 69 -20.98 5.65 14.95
N SER A 70 -21.86 6.42 15.59
CA SER A 70 -22.65 5.96 16.73
C SER A 70 -23.98 5.40 16.27
N HIS A 71 -24.29 4.18 16.71
CA HIS A 71 -25.51 3.48 16.40
C HIS A 71 -26.25 3.12 17.68
N THR A 72 -27.57 3.30 17.69
CA THR A 72 -28.42 2.98 18.84
C THR A 72 -29.47 1.96 18.46
N VAL A 73 -29.49 0.84 19.18
CA VAL A 73 -30.47 -0.24 19.04
C VAL A 73 -31.46 -0.15 20.19
N VAL A 74 -32.75 -0.07 19.87
CA VAL A 74 -33.84 -0.06 20.86
C VAL A 74 -34.76 -1.25 20.62
N VAL A 75 -35.02 -2.03 21.66
CA VAL A 75 -36.00 -3.12 21.67
C VAL A 75 -37.13 -2.77 22.62
N SER A 76 -38.37 -2.84 22.15
CA SER A 76 -39.58 -2.67 22.93
C SER A 76 -40.49 -3.89 22.81
N VAL A 77 -40.92 -4.42 23.94
CA VAL A 77 -41.78 -5.60 24.04
C VAL A 77 -43.07 -5.25 24.78
N ASN A 78 -44.21 -5.70 24.25
CA ASN A 78 -45.53 -5.32 24.76
C ASN A 78 -46.46 -6.52 24.97
N ASN A 79 -47.17 -6.58 26.09
CA ASN A 79 -48.31 -7.48 26.29
C ASN A 79 -49.47 -6.71 26.96
N ASP A 80 -50.58 -7.39 27.24
CA ASP A 80 -51.77 -6.77 27.85
C ASP A 80 -51.52 -6.18 29.24
N CYS A 81 -50.43 -6.59 29.89
CA CYS A 81 -50.03 -6.16 31.22
C CYS A 81 -49.03 -4.99 31.20
N GLY A 82 -48.47 -4.61 30.04
CA GLY A 82 -47.57 -3.46 29.92
C GLY A 82 -46.50 -3.59 28.83
N THR A 83 -45.51 -2.70 28.92
CA THR A 83 -44.41 -2.56 27.96
C THR A 83 -43.07 -2.46 28.69
N ASP A 84 -42.04 -3.14 28.18
CA ASP A 84 -40.64 -2.95 28.59
C ASP A 84 -39.80 -2.51 27.40
N VAL A 85 -38.84 -1.60 27.64
CA VAL A 85 -38.00 -0.99 26.60
C VAL A 85 -36.55 -0.99 27.06
N LYS A 86 -35.66 -1.48 26.20
CA LYS A 86 -34.21 -1.45 26.40
C LYS A 86 -33.50 -0.84 25.21
N SER A 87 -32.39 -0.17 25.50
CA SER A 87 -31.55 0.51 24.52
C SER A 87 -30.08 0.15 24.79
N GLU A 88 -29.33 -0.15 23.74
CA GLU A 88 -27.87 -0.18 23.77
C GLU A 88 -27.33 0.65 22.60
N SER A 89 -26.16 1.24 22.81
CA SER A 89 -25.45 2.01 21.78
C SER A 89 -24.06 1.42 21.57
N VAL A 90 -23.61 1.44 20.33
CA VAL A 90 -22.25 1.10 19.92
C VAL A 90 -21.69 2.26 19.12
N THR A 91 -20.41 2.56 19.33
CA THR A 91 -19.70 3.57 18.56
C THR A 91 -18.56 2.89 17.81
N LEU A 92 -18.62 2.98 16.49
CA LEU A 92 -17.60 2.51 15.57
C LEU A 92 -16.75 3.71 15.17
N GLU A 93 -15.45 3.61 15.37
CA GLU A 93 -14.53 4.60 14.84
C GLU A 93 -14.40 4.40 13.32
N GLU A 94 -14.31 5.49 12.58
CA GLU A 94 -13.91 5.41 11.18
C GLU A 94 -12.45 4.97 11.18
N GLU A 95 -12.17 3.78 10.64
CA GLU A 95 -10.81 3.46 10.24
C GLU A 95 -10.45 4.43 9.13
N GLU A 96 -9.81 5.54 9.48
CA GLU A 96 -9.17 6.43 8.51
C GLU A 96 -8.12 5.56 7.81
N GLU A 97 -8.48 5.00 6.65
CA GLU A 97 -7.49 4.44 5.72
C GLU A 97 -6.49 5.57 5.50
N GLU A 98 -5.26 5.45 6.04
CA GLU A 98 -4.25 6.48 5.88
C GLU A 98 -4.11 6.74 4.37
N GLU A 99 -4.67 7.87 3.93
CA GLU A 99 -4.79 8.20 2.51
C GLU A 99 -3.42 8.03 1.89
N ALA A 100 -3.34 7.21 0.83
CA ALA A 100 -2.09 6.80 0.21
C ALA A 100 -1.24 8.04 -0.05
N CYS A 101 -0.26 8.28 0.82
CA CYS A 101 0.54 9.47 0.76
C CYS A 101 1.81 9.17 -0.02
N GLY A 102 2.17 10.15 -0.82
CA GLY A 102 3.54 10.29 -1.23
C GLY A 102 3.84 9.93 -2.67
N ILE A 103 4.99 10.43 -3.06
CA ILE A 103 5.52 10.38 -4.39
C ILE A 103 6.48 9.21 -4.43
N ARG A 104 6.26 8.28 -5.37
CA ARG A 104 7.19 7.17 -5.58
C ARG A 104 8.51 7.72 -6.08
N ILE A 105 9.60 7.24 -5.50
CA ILE A 105 10.95 7.61 -5.91
C ILE A 105 11.78 6.37 -6.18
N ASN A 106 12.70 6.53 -7.13
CA ASN A 106 13.89 5.69 -7.17
C ASN A 106 15.04 6.59 -6.70
N PRO A 107 15.76 6.26 -5.61
CA PRO A 107 16.85 7.09 -5.07
C PRO A 107 18.03 7.34 -6.03
N GLY A 108 17.98 6.81 -7.25
CA GLY A 108 18.97 7.03 -8.31
C GLY A 108 20.20 6.15 -8.12
N ASN A 109 21.28 6.53 -8.81
CA ASN A 109 22.56 5.83 -8.84
C ASN A 109 23.71 6.63 -8.19
N SER A 110 23.51 7.91 -7.89
CA SER A 110 24.49 8.78 -7.25
C SER A 110 23.92 9.44 -6.00
N ASP A 111 24.78 9.75 -5.02
CA ASP A 111 24.36 10.28 -3.72
C ASP A 111 23.59 11.60 -3.83
N TRP A 112 23.89 12.45 -4.80
CA TRP A 112 23.20 13.72 -4.98
C TRP A 112 21.75 13.57 -5.49
N GLN A 113 21.37 12.43 -6.08
CA GLN A 113 20.06 12.28 -6.73
C GLN A 113 18.89 12.18 -5.74
N PHE A 114 19.20 11.86 -4.49
CA PHE A 114 18.29 11.98 -3.36
C PHE A 114 19.02 12.70 -2.23
N CYS A 115 18.42 13.76 -1.69
CA CYS A 115 18.98 14.45 -0.54
C CYS A 115 17.87 14.94 0.38
N LEU A 116 17.90 14.50 1.63
CA LEU A 116 17.05 14.97 2.70
C LEU A 116 17.92 15.67 3.73
N VAL A 117 17.69 16.96 3.95
CA VAL A 117 18.37 17.73 5.00
C VAL A 117 17.38 17.94 6.13
N THR A 118 17.70 17.42 7.30
CA THR A 118 16.91 17.55 8.52
C THR A 118 17.65 18.43 9.53
N PRO A 119 17.00 18.83 10.65
CA PRO A 119 17.71 19.49 11.74
C PRO A 119 18.83 18.64 12.35
N SER A 120 18.69 17.31 12.32
CA SER A 120 19.60 16.36 12.96
C SER A 120 20.67 15.77 12.04
N GLY A 121 20.56 15.97 10.73
CA GLY A 121 21.54 15.44 9.78
C GLY A 121 21.11 15.53 8.33
N THR A 122 21.95 14.98 7.46
CA THR A 122 21.68 14.88 6.03
C THR A 122 21.69 13.42 5.62
N TYR A 123 20.66 13.02 4.89
CA TYR A 123 20.49 11.67 4.37
C TYR A 123 20.48 11.72 2.85
N ASN A 124 21.20 10.80 2.23
CA ASN A 124 21.31 10.69 0.79
C ASN A 124 20.96 9.28 0.32
N ARG A 125 21.15 9.01 -0.97
CA ARG A 125 20.94 7.68 -1.56
C ARG A 125 21.58 6.56 -0.74
N GLY A 126 22.82 6.76 -0.26
CA GLY A 126 23.54 5.77 0.54
C GLY A 126 22.75 5.30 1.76
N ASN A 127 21.99 6.18 2.41
CA ASN A 127 21.13 5.81 3.53
C ASN A 127 19.93 4.96 3.09
N LEU A 128 19.29 5.31 1.97
CA LEU A 128 18.13 4.60 1.42
C LEU A 128 18.49 3.25 0.79
N SER A 129 19.77 2.91 0.67
CA SER A 129 20.19 1.55 0.30
C SER A 129 19.91 0.52 1.39
N SER A 130 19.68 0.96 2.63
CA SER A 130 19.28 0.12 3.76
C SER A 130 17.77 -0.04 3.80
N SER A 131 17.25 -1.27 3.72
CA SER A 131 15.80 -1.55 3.67
C SER A 131 15.04 -1.21 4.96
N ASN A 132 15.75 -0.97 6.06
CA ASN A 132 15.18 -0.54 7.34
C ASN A 132 15.22 0.98 7.55
N PHE A 133 15.78 1.75 6.62
CA PHE A 133 15.82 3.19 6.76
C PHE A 133 14.40 3.76 6.70
N SER A 134 14.07 4.64 7.64
CA SER A 134 12.88 5.45 7.58
C SER A 134 13.15 6.79 8.25
N TYR A 135 12.42 7.80 7.80
CA TYR A 135 12.44 9.11 8.41
C TYR A 135 11.02 9.66 8.39
N SER A 136 10.57 10.25 9.51
CA SER A 136 9.34 11.03 9.56
C SER A 136 9.52 12.21 10.50
N GLY A 137 9.27 13.42 10.00
CA GLY A 137 9.37 14.63 10.81
C GLY A 137 9.82 15.88 10.03
N PRO A 138 10.22 16.93 10.77
CA PRO A 138 10.54 18.23 10.18
C PRO A 138 11.89 18.21 9.45
N ALA A 139 11.90 18.65 8.20
CA ALA A 139 13.08 18.79 7.37
C ALA A 139 13.28 20.25 6.91
N ARG A 140 14.52 20.57 6.53
CA ARG A 140 14.92 21.87 5.95
C ARG A 140 14.82 21.86 4.42
N SER A 141 15.06 20.70 3.81
CA SER A 141 14.89 20.51 2.37
C SER A 141 14.79 19.03 2.00
N ILE A 142 14.10 18.75 0.90
CA ILE A 142 14.17 17.45 0.23
C ILE A 142 14.35 17.65 -1.28
N TYR A 143 15.31 16.90 -1.84
CA TYR A 143 15.65 16.83 -3.25
C TYR A 143 15.45 15.40 -3.76
N PHE A 144 14.68 15.21 -4.83
CA PHE A 144 14.36 13.89 -5.36
C PHE A 144 13.86 13.92 -6.81
N LEU A 145 13.88 12.76 -7.46
CA LEU A 145 13.26 12.51 -8.77
C LEU A 145 12.07 11.55 -8.61
N PRO A 146 10.83 12.00 -8.87
CA PRO A 146 9.66 11.14 -8.91
C PRO A 146 9.75 10.10 -10.04
N ILE A 147 9.27 8.89 -9.76
CA ILE A 147 9.07 7.82 -10.74
C ILE A 147 7.58 7.52 -10.94
N GLY A 148 7.25 6.72 -11.96
CA GLY A 148 5.87 6.39 -12.30
C GLY A 148 5.08 7.61 -12.83
N GLY A 149 3.78 7.66 -12.55
CA GLY A 149 2.91 8.79 -12.91
C GLY A 149 3.14 10.07 -12.10
N GLY A 150 4.09 10.07 -11.15
CA GLY A 150 4.33 11.17 -10.23
C GLY A 150 3.68 10.95 -8.86
N GLY A 151 3.06 11.99 -8.30
CA GLY A 151 2.35 11.94 -7.02
C GLY A 151 1.80 13.30 -6.61
N THR A 152 1.42 13.43 -5.35
CA THR A 152 0.90 14.67 -4.78
C THR A 152 1.67 15.02 -3.51
N ALA A 153 2.09 16.28 -3.39
CA ALA A 153 2.53 16.87 -2.14
C ALA A 153 1.43 17.82 -1.61
N THR A 154 1.45 18.14 -0.33
CA THR A 154 0.58 19.21 0.21
C THR A 154 1.38 20.50 0.30
N VAL A 155 1.01 21.50 -0.49
CA VAL A 155 1.65 22.82 -0.49
C VAL A 155 0.61 23.87 -0.10
N ASN A 156 0.88 24.64 0.96
CA ASN A 156 -0.06 25.64 1.49
C ASN A 156 -1.45 25.05 1.79
N GLY A 157 -1.48 23.83 2.34
CA GLY A 157 -2.72 23.10 2.65
C GLY A 157 -3.49 22.61 1.42
N ARG A 158 -2.93 22.71 0.21
CA ARG A 158 -3.57 22.28 -1.04
C ARG A 158 -2.77 21.17 -1.74
N PRO A 159 -3.43 20.26 -2.46
CA PRO A 159 -2.74 19.32 -3.33
C PRO A 159 -1.88 20.04 -4.37
N TYR A 160 -0.61 19.67 -4.45
CA TYR A 160 0.33 20.09 -5.46
C TYR A 160 0.76 18.87 -6.28
N THR A 161 0.46 18.90 -7.58
CA THR A 161 0.78 17.80 -8.49
C THR A 161 2.28 17.74 -8.76
N ILE A 162 2.88 16.60 -8.46
CA ILE A 162 4.27 16.27 -8.75
C ILE A 162 4.30 15.36 -9.97
N LYS A 163 4.88 15.82 -11.07
CA LYS A 163 5.08 15.07 -12.32
C LYS A 163 6.39 14.29 -12.29
N SER A 164 6.44 13.14 -12.94
CA SER A 164 7.69 12.40 -13.17
C SER A 164 8.57 13.04 -14.24
N GLY A 165 9.85 12.67 -14.25
CA GLY A 165 10.83 13.13 -15.23
C GLY A 165 11.53 14.46 -14.92
N GLN A 166 11.27 15.07 -13.78
CA GLN A 166 11.97 16.27 -13.31
C GLN A 166 12.31 16.19 -11.82
N TYR A 167 13.45 16.75 -11.44
CA TYR A 167 13.85 16.87 -10.03
C TYR A 167 13.05 17.97 -9.35
N TYR A 168 12.74 17.77 -8.07
CA TYR A 168 12.11 18.77 -7.22
C TYR A 168 13.02 19.05 -6.03
N LEU A 169 13.09 20.32 -5.65
CA LEU A 169 13.71 20.79 -4.42
C LEU A 169 12.65 21.56 -3.62
N PHE A 170 12.19 20.95 -2.53
CA PHE A 170 11.45 21.66 -1.49
C PHE A 170 12.44 22.22 -0.48
N THR A 171 12.21 23.45 -0.01
CA THR A 171 13.03 24.12 1.01
C THR A 171 12.16 24.83 2.03
N GLY A 172 12.74 25.19 3.17
CA GLY A 172 12.06 25.88 4.27
C GLY A 172 11.67 24.92 5.38
N ASN A 173 10.66 25.28 6.17
CA ASN A 173 10.12 24.41 7.20
C ASN A 173 9.11 23.47 6.57
N ILE A 174 9.55 22.26 6.24
CA ILE A 174 8.72 21.22 5.61
C ILE A 174 8.59 20.03 6.55
N ASN A 175 7.50 19.27 6.44
CA ASN A 175 7.37 17.98 7.10
C ASN A 175 7.46 16.88 6.05
N VAL A 176 8.28 15.86 6.30
CA VAL A 176 8.59 14.80 5.34
C VAL A 176 8.47 13.44 6.01
N SER A 177 7.86 12.48 5.32
CA SER A 177 8.08 11.05 5.57
C SER A 177 8.83 10.44 4.38
N VAL A 178 9.86 9.63 4.64
CA VAL A 178 10.62 8.83 3.66
C VAL A 178 10.66 7.39 4.16
N SER A 179 10.00 6.48 3.46
CA SER A 179 9.93 5.08 3.87
C SER A 179 9.51 4.18 2.71
N THR A 180 9.89 2.92 2.79
CA THR A 180 9.28 1.84 1.99
C THR A 180 7.94 1.39 2.53
N SER A 181 7.55 1.84 3.73
CA SER A 181 6.33 1.42 4.45
C SER A 181 5.31 2.54 4.60
N ASN A 182 5.45 3.66 3.87
CA ASN A 182 4.38 4.66 3.86
C ASN A 182 3.09 4.08 3.24
N PRO A 183 1.93 4.63 3.58
CA PRO A 183 0.65 4.22 2.99
C PRO A 183 0.67 4.21 1.47
N GLY A 184 0.22 3.10 0.87
CA GLY A 184 0.17 2.93 -0.59
C GLY A 184 1.52 2.70 -1.29
N SER A 185 2.63 2.62 -0.55
CA SER A 185 3.97 2.43 -1.13
C SER A 185 4.18 1.05 -1.76
N MET A 186 3.50 0.02 -1.23
CA MET A 186 3.69 -1.39 -1.59
C MET A 186 5.17 -1.84 -1.56
N GLY A 187 5.93 -1.39 -0.55
CA GLY A 187 7.35 -1.71 -0.38
C GLY A 187 8.31 -0.89 -1.24
N GLN A 188 7.81 0.02 -2.07
CA GLN A 188 8.64 0.94 -2.86
C GLN A 188 9.01 2.17 -2.03
N TRP A 189 10.17 2.77 -2.29
CA TRP A 189 10.51 4.06 -1.69
C TRP A 189 9.49 5.12 -2.09
N SER A 190 8.98 5.83 -1.09
CA SER A 190 8.01 6.89 -1.27
C SER A 190 8.30 8.05 -0.32
N VAL A 191 7.87 9.24 -0.72
CA VAL A 191 8.03 10.46 0.07
C VAL A 191 6.72 11.23 0.21
N CYS A 192 6.26 11.43 1.45
CA CYS A 192 5.11 12.28 1.76
C CYS A 192 5.63 13.65 2.20
N ILE A 193 5.09 14.73 1.64
CA ILE A 193 5.63 16.08 1.83
C ILE A 193 4.49 17.04 2.15
N THR A 194 4.64 17.80 3.24
CA THR A 194 3.85 19.00 3.52
C THR A 194 4.79 20.21 3.58
N ALA A 195 4.48 21.25 2.80
CA ALA A 195 5.31 22.45 2.69
C ALA A 195 4.47 23.74 2.65
N GLY A 196 5.07 24.85 3.10
CA GLY A 196 4.46 26.19 2.99
C GLY A 196 4.75 26.92 1.68
N SER A 197 5.54 26.33 0.78
CA SER A 197 5.92 26.96 -0.48
C SER A 197 6.10 25.93 -1.58
N GLU A 198 5.84 26.34 -2.82
CA GLU A 198 6.05 25.48 -3.98
C GLU A 198 7.53 25.11 -4.15
N PRO A 199 7.82 23.90 -4.64
CA PRO A 199 9.18 23.48 -4.91
C PRO A 199 9.75 24.18 -6.15
N VAL A 200 11.07 24.27 -6.22
CA VAL A 200 11.76 24.51 -7.50
C VAL A 200 11.88 23.18 -8.22
N SER A 201 11.65 23.15 -9.54
CA SER A 201 11.75 21.92 -10.32
C SER A 201 12.41 22.12 -11.68
N GLY A 202 13.04 21.06 -12.19
CA GLY A 202 13.61 21.06 -13.54
C GLY A 202 14.32 19.75 -13.88
N ASN A 203 14.82 19.65 -15.11
CA ASN A 203 15.49 18.45 -15.64
C ASN A 203 16.83 18.79 -16.30
N GLY A 204 17.69 17.78 -16.48
CA GLY A 204 19.01 17.96 -17.10
C GLY A 204 19.81 19.09 -16.46
N ASN A 205 20.23 20.06 -17.28
CA ASN A 205 20.98 21.24 -16.84
C ASN A 205 20.11 22.31 -16.16
N ASN A 206 18.77 22.21 -16.27
CA ASN A 206 17.82 23.14 -15.67
C ASN A 206 17.28 22.64 -14.31
N ARG A 207 17.80 21.52 -13.80
CA ARG A 207 17.41 21.00 -12.48
C ARG A 207 17.92 21.94 -11.37
N PRO A 208 17.20 22.04 -10.24
CA PRO A 208 17.77 22.67 -9.04
C PRO A 208 19.04 21.93 -8.59
N LYS A 209 19.98 22.64 -7.95
CA LYS A 209 21.18 22.03 -7.38
C LYS A 209 20.79 21.18 -6.17
N SER A 210 21.31 19.95 -6.08
CA SER A 210 21.03 19.10 -4.93
C SER A 210 21.84 19.58 -3.72
N PRO A 211 21.27 19.62 -2.51
CA PRO A 211 22.04 19.93 -1.30
C PRO A 211 23.15 18.91 -0.99
N CYS A 212 23.08 17.71 -1.56
CA CYS A 212 24.08 16.64 -1.40
C CYS A 212 25.09 16.62 -2.56
N GLU A 213 25.10 17.64 -3.42
CA GLU A 213 26.04 17.75 -4.55
C GLU A 213 27.33 18.44 -4.11
N THR A 214 28.48 17.79 -4.30
CA THR A 214 29.80 18.38 -3.99
C THR A 214 30.25 19.33 -5.10
N GLN A 215 31.01 20.38 -4.77
CA GLN A 215 31.44 21.39 -5.75
C GLN A 215 32.44 20.90 -6.83
N ASN A 216 32.90 19.64 -6.77
CA ASN A 216 33.87 19.10 -7.73
C ASN A 216 33.23 18.55 -9.02
N ASP A 217 31.89 18.48 -9.10
CA ASP A 217 31.18 17.99 -10.30
C ASP A 217 30.94 19.11 -11.34
N ASP A 218 31.18 20.38 -10.97
CA ASP A 218 30.99 21.55 -11.83
C ASP A 218 32.09 21.70 -12.92
N ASP A 219 33.25 21.04 -12.76
CA ASP A 219 34.43 21.25 -13.63
C ASP A 219 34.51 20.29 -14.84
N LYS A 220 33.73 19.19 -14.84
CA LYS A 220 33.69 18.24 -15.98
C LYS A 220 32.71 18.62 -17.09
N SER A 221 31.84 19.61 -16.86
CA SER A 221 30.85 20.05 -17.84
C SER A 221 31.29 21.27 -18.66
N LYS A 222 32.44 21.89 -18.34
CA LYS A 222 32.97 23.07 -19.04
C LYS A 222 34.23 22.85 -19.89
N ALA A 223 34.85 21.68 -19.84
CA ALA A 223 36.09 21.40 -20.58
C ALA A 223 35.85 20.51 -21.82
N LYS A 224 34.96 20.92 -22.73
CA LYS A 224 34.87 20.37 -24.10
C LYS A 224 34.32 21.42 -25.07
N ASP A 225 35.05 22.51 -25.22
CA ASP A 225 35.15 23.23 -26.49
C ASP A 225 36.42 24.07 -26.40
N ASP A 226 37.14 24.18 -27.51
CA ASP A 226 38.41 24.88 -27.71
C ASP A 226 39.70 24.09 -27.41
N ASP A 227 40.09 23.22 -28.33
CA ASP A 227 41.31 23.49 -29.13
C ASP A 227 41.40 22.54 -30.33
N LYS A 228 41.29 23.12 -31.52
CA LYS A 228 41.56 22.47 -32.81
C LYS A 228 42.68 23.25 -33.48
N SER A 229 43.93 22.89 -33.20
CA SER A 229 45.05 23.27 -34.07
C SER A 229 46.25 22.32 -34.01
N LYS A 230 46.39 21.55 -35.11
CA LYS A 230 47.60 21.23 -35.89
C LYS A 230 48.90 20.77 -35.19
N GLY A 231 49.38 19.62 -35.65
CA GLY A 231 50.82 19.28 -35.68
C GLY A 231 51.08 17.84 -36.11
N GLN A 232 51.48 17.63 -37.37
CA GLN A 232 51.95 16.35 -37.92
C GLN A 232 53.46 16.15 -37.69
N ASN A 233 53.88 14.87 -37.81
CA ASN A 233 55.17 14.32 -38.29
C ASN A 233 56.04 13.54 -37.29
N ASP A 234 56.04 12.21 -37.50
CA ASP A 234 57.16 11.32 -37.89
C ASP A 234 58.51 11.37 -37.12
N ASP A 235 59.00 10.24 -36.59
CA ASP A 235 59.99 9.36 -37.27
C ASP A 235 60.44 8.15 -36.38
N LYS A 236 60.89 7.09 -37.06
CA LYS A 236 61.30 5.72 -36.68
C LYS A 236 62.59 5.60 -35.84
N SER A 237 62.76 4.46 -35.14
CA SER A 237 63.70 3.34 -35.47
C SER A 237 64.00 2.39 -34.27
N LYS A 238 63.76 1.05 -34.41
CA LYS A 238 64.70 -0.12 -34.49
C LYS A 238 65.35 -0.56 -33.14
N ALA A 239 65.60 -1.82 -32.77
CA ALA A 239 65.45 -3.19 -33.31
C ALA A 239 65.79 -4.26 -32.21
N ASN A 240 65.24 -5.50 -32.35
CA ASN A 240 65.81 -6.88 -32.16
C ASN A 240 66.52 -7.28 -30.83
N ASP A 241 66.61 -8.54 -30.34
CA ASP A 241 66.09 -9.91 -30.62
C ASP A 241 66.41 -10.80 -29.37
N ASP A 242 65.59 -11.84 -29.15
CA ASP A 242 65.81 -13.20 -28.56
C ASP A 242 66.71 -13.48 -27.33
N ASP A 243 66.14 -14.17 -26.31
CA ASP A 243 66.60 -15.53 -25.91
C ASP A 243 65.54 -16.29 -25.05
N ARG A 244 65.47 -17.61 -25.23
CA ARG A 244 64.44 -18.55 -24.74
C ARG A 244 65.07 -19.59 -23.82
N SER A 245 64.47 -19.87 -22.65
CA SER A 245 64.53 -21.22 -22.05
C SER A 245 63.44 -21.50 -21.00
N LYS A 246 62.58 -22.49 -21.33
CA LYS A 246 62.05 -23.66 -20.56
C LYS A 246 61.70 -23.45 -19.06
N ALA A 247 60.58 -23.93 -18.49
CA ALA A 247 59.71 -25.07 -18.78
C ALA A 247 58.42 -25.05 -17.92
N LYS A 248 57.35 -25.72 -18.43
CA LYS A 248 56.28 -26.53 -17.76
C LYS A 248 55.47 -25.89 -16.61
N ALA A 249 54.15 -25.96 -16.51
CA ALA A 249 53.14 -26.85 -17.12
C ALA A 249 51.74 -26.19 -17.14
N ASP A 250 51.04 -26.36 -18.27
CA ASP A 250 49.65 -26.80 -18.50
C ASP A 250 48.53 -26.19 -17.63
N ASN A 251 47.64 -25.29 -18.09
CA ASN A 251 46.72 -25.23 -19.26
C ASN A 251 45.45 -26.10 -19.13
N LYS A 252 44.34 -25.45 -18.74
CA LYS A 252 43.06 -25.29 -19.47
C LYS A 252 42.21 -26.52 -19.86
N SER A 253 40.90 -26.40 -19.60
CA SER A 253 39.76 -26.76 -20.49
C SER A 253 38.48 -26.43 -19.70
N GLN A 254 37.49 -25.64 -20.12
CA GLN A 254 36.78 -25.41 -21.38
C GLN A 254 36.15 -26.67 -22.00
N ALA A 255 34.82 -26.76 -21.78
CA ALA A 255 33.72 -27.24 -22.64
C ALA A 255 33.95 -28.40 -23.63
N ASN A 256 33.04 -29.37 -23.64
CA ASN A 256 32.06 -29.58 -24.72
C ASN A 256 31.27 -30.90 -24.53
N ASP A 257 29.99 -30.82 -24.91
CA ASP A 257 29.09 -31.74 -25.62
C ASP A 257 29.33 -33.27 -25.72
N ASP A 258 28.17 -33.94 -25.67
CA ASP A 258 27.69 -35.12 -26.42
C ASP A 258 27.89 -36.58 -25.92
N ASP A 259 26.71 -37.18 -25.68
CA ASP A 259 26.21 -38.50 -26.14
C ASP A 259 26.53 -39.79 -25.34
N ARG A 260 25.47 -40.44 -24.80
CA ARG A 260 24.90 -41.73 -25.31
C ARG A 260 24.39 -42.77 -24.27
N SER A 261 23.05 -42.94 -24.30
CA SER A 261 22.20 -44.16 -24.27
C SER A 261 21.94 -45.06 -23.04
N SER A 262 20.62 -45.30 -22.87
CA SER A 262 19.84 -46.53 -22.51
C SER A 262 19.91 -47.07 -21.06
N VAL A 263 18.82 -47.40 -20.36
CA VAL A 263 17.72 -48.38 -20.64
C VAL A 263 16.52 -48.15 -19.66
N LYS A 264 15.27 -48.10 -20.19
CA LYS A 264 13.95 -48.72 -19.80
C LYS A 264 13.54 -48.95 -18.32
N ASP A 265 12.29 -48.99 -17.85
CA ASP A 265 10.87 -48.86 -18.27
C ASP A 265 10.12 -48.35 -16.98
N ASP A 266 8.96 -47.66 -16.95
CA ASP A 266 7.61 -48.24 -17.02
C ASP A 266 6.50 -47.14 -16.92
N GLU A 267 5.43 -47.36 -17.68
CA GLU A 267 3.99 -46.97 -17.58
C GLU A 267 3.50 -46.02 -16.44
N LYS A 268 2.49 -45.13 -16.56
CA LYS A 268 1.21 -45.16 -17.33
C LYS A 268 0.44 -43.83 -17.14
N SER A 269 -0.28 -43.40 -18.20
CA SER A 269 -1.64 -42.76 -18.22
C SER A 269 -1.89 -41.45 -17.42
N ASN A 270 -2.58 -40.39 -17.87
CA ASN A 270 -3.63 -40.22 -18.87
C ASN A 270 -3.87 -38.69 -19.09
N ARG A 271 -3.99 -38.20 -20.33
CA ARG A 271 -4.64 -36.90 -20.63
C ARG A 271 -5.39 -36.96 -21.96
N GLN A 272 -6.51 -36.21 -21.99
CA GLN A 272 -7.36 -35.82 -23.13
C GLN A 272 -8.29 -36.92 -23.69
N ALA A 273 -9.54 -36.65 -24.08
CA ALA A 273 -10.28 -35.42 -24.36
C ALA A 273 -11.79 -35.70 -24.29
N ASN A 274 -12.62 -34.65 -24.21
CA ASN A 274 -13.77 -34.46 -25.10
C ASN A 274 -14.47 -33.13 -24.79
N ASP A 275 -14.25 -32.14 -25.66
CA ASP A 275 -15.16 -31.02 -25.85
C ASP A 275 -16.06 -31.35 -27.04
N ARG A 276 -17.38 -31.27 -26.85
CA ARG A 276 -18.37 -31.63 -27.88
C ARG A 276 -19.39 -30.50 -28.01
N THR A 277 -19.14 -29.67 -29.00
CA THR A 277 -20.07 -28.75 -29.66
C THR A 277 -21.34 -29.48 -30.13
N ILE A 278 -22.53 -28.99 -29.76
CA ILE A 278 -23.74 -29.14 -30.60
C ILE A 278 -24.58 -27.86 -30.51
N ARG A 279 -24.80 -27.20 -31.66
CA ARG A 279 -25.85 -26.21 -31.92
C ARG A 279 -26.57 -26.61 -33.21
N THR A 280 -27.83 -26.18 -33.33
CA THR A 280 -28.87 -26.43 -34.37
C THR A 280 -29.80 -27.61 -34.01
N GLY A 281 -31.14 -27.55 -34.00
CA GLY A 281 -32.14 -26.54 -34.36
C GLY A 281 -33.26 -27.18 -35.20
N SER A 282 -34.54 -27.20 -34.78
CA SER A 282 -35.74 -27.16 -35.65
C SER A 282 -37.09 -27.30 -34.89
N ARG A 283 -37.99 -26.34 -35.17
CA ARG A 283 -39.47 -26.33 -35.20
C ARG A 283 -40.28 -27.49 -34.57
N ARG A 284 -41.22 -27.15 -33.69
CA ARG A 284 -42.67 -27.05 -33.94
C ARG A 284 -43.32 -26.18 -32.88
#